data_AF-A0A397TCL3-F1
#
_entry.id   AF-A0A397TCL3-F1
#
_cell.length_a   1.000
_cell.length_b   1.000
_cell.length_c   1.000
_cell.angle_alpha   90.00
_cell.angle_beta   90.00
_cell.angle_gamma   90.00
#
_symmetry.space_group_name_H-M   'P 1'
#
loop_
_entity.id
_entity.type
_entity.pdbx_description
1 polymer ?
#
loop_
_entity_poly.entity_id
_entity_poly.type
_entity_poly.pdbx_seq_one_letter_code
_entity_poly.pdbx_strand_id
1 'polypeptide(L)'
;MKRCWEFDPTKRPSITEVANAFLSWYFLIGYSEQFDQAEKRRLELIQLELLGPNFTVKHPRAIFTSRSLRSFISKVSSINSTSSLSFNGTFNLLSIFR
;
A
#
# COMPACT_ATOMS: atom_id res chain seq x y z
N MET A 1 -9.33 10.64 -0.28
CA MET A 1 -8.44 9.58 0.24
C MET A 1 -8.71 9.13 1.68
N LYS A 2 -9.21 9.96 2.62
CA LYS A 2 -9.49 9.51 4.00
C LYS A 2 -10.36 8.25 4.09
N ARG A 3 -11.44 8.17 3.29
CA ARG A 3 -12.32 6.99 3.18
C ARG A 3 -11.60 5.70 2.75
N CYS A 4 -10.47 5.79 2.04
CA CYS A 4 -9.69 4.62 1.64
C CYS A 4 -9.03 3.92 2.83
N TRP A 5 -8.87 4.63 3.95
CA TRP A 5 -8.27 4.13 5.19
C TRP A 5 -9.31 3.63 6.20
N GLU A 6 -10.58 3.53 5.82
CA GLU A 6 -11.61 2.95 6.69
C GLU A 6 -11.26 1.51 7.07
N PHE A 7 -11.38 1.20 8.35
CA PHE A 7 -11.09 -0.15 8.87
C PHE A 7 -12.05 -1.17 8.25
N ASP A 8 -13.33 -0.81 8.21
CA ASP A 8 -14.38 -1.58 7.57
C ASP A 8 -14.26 -1.50 6.04
N PRO A 9 -13.99 -2.62 5.34
CA PRO A 9 -13.84 -2.63 3.89
C PRO A 9 -15.08 -2.15 3.14
N THR A 10 -16.27 -2.33 3.71
CA THR A 10 -17.53 -1.93 3.08
C THR A 10 -17.73 -0.42 3.05
N LYS A 11 -17.02 0.32 3.91
CA LYS A 11 -17.04 1.79 3.95
C LYS A 11 -16.00 2.42 3.02
N ARG A 12 -15.09 1.62 2.47
CA ARG A 12 -14.07 2.10 1.52
C ARG A 12 -14.74 2.45 0.20
N PRO A 13 -14.22 3.45 -0.53
CA PRO A 13 -14.70 3.73 -1.87
C PRO A 13 -14.33 2.58 -2.82
N SER A 14 -15.18 2.37 -3.82
CA SER A 14 -14.90 1.50 -4.95
C SER A 14 -13.71 2.00 -5.76
N ILE A 15 -13.08 1.10 -6.53
CA ILE A 15 -11.98 1.47 -7.41
C ILE A 15 -12.39 2.53 -8.44
N THR A 16 -13.65 2.48 -8.91
CA THR A 16 -14.20 3.44 -9.86
C THR A 16 -14.34 4.84 -9.25
N GLU A 17 -14.83 4.95 -8.01
CA GLU A 17 -14.89 6.22 -7.28
C GLU A 17 -13.48 6.82 -7.11
N VAL A 18 -12.50 5.98 -6.75
CA VAL A 18 -11.11 6.40 -6.58
C VAL A 18 -10.53 6.91 -7.91
N ALA A 19 -10.70 6.16 -8.99
CA ALA A 19 -10.22 6.55 -10.31
C ALA A 19 -10.85 7.88 -10.78
N ASN A 20 -12.16 8.04 -10.61
CA ASN A 20 -12.86 9.27 -10.97
C ASN A 20 -12.40 10.47 -10.15
N ALA A 21 -12.08 10.28 -8.86
CA ALA A 21 -11.51 11.35 -8.03
C ALA A 21 -10.14 11.79 -8.54
N PHE A 22 -9.27 10.86 -8.93
CA PHE A 22 -7.97 11.17 -9.52
C PHE A 22 -8.08 11.87 -10.87
N LEU A 23 -8.94 11.37 -11.76
CA LEU A 23 -9.21 12.02 -13.05
C LEU A 23 -9.72 13.45 -12.83
N SER A 24 -10.66 13.63 -11.90
CA SER A 24 -11.18 14.94 -11.55
C SER A 24 -10.07 15.87 -11.06
N TRP A 25 -9.19 15.42 -10.17
CA TRP A 25 -8.05 16.21 -9.71
C TRP A 25 -7.06 16.56 -10.81
N TYR A 26 -6.81 15.64 -11.74
CA TYR A 26 -5.90 15.86 -12.86
C TYR A 26 -6.46 16.88 -13.87
N PHE A 27 -7.76 16.79 -14.18
CA PHE A 27 -8.40 17.69 -15.15
C PHE A 27 -8.82 19.04 -14.56
N LEU A 28 -9.14 19.10 -13.26
CA LEU A 28 -9.36 20.35 -12.54
C LEU A 28 -8.01 20.94 -12.13
N ILE A 29 -7.34 21.58 -13.10
CA ILE A 29 -6.01 22.22 -13.01
C ILE A 29 -5.86 23.20 -11.81
N GLY A 30 -6.95 23.54 -11.10
CA GLY A 30 -6.97 24.46 -9.95
C GLY A 30 -6.44 23.93 -8.61
N TYR A 31 -5.93 22.69 -8.53
CA TYR A 31 -5.38 22.14 -7.28
C TYR A 31 -3.84 22.08 -7.23
N SER A 32 -3.15 22.67 -8.20
CA SER A 32 -1.67 22.62 -8.30
C SER A 32 -0.99 23.11 -7.02
N GLU A 33 -1.47 24.21 -6.44
CA GLU A 33 -0.83 24.82 -5.26
C GLU A 33 -0.86 23.89 -4.04
N GLN A 34 -1.95 23.14 -3.82
CA GLN A 34 -2.03 22.21 -2.69
C GLN A 34 -1.02 21.07 -2.85
N PHE A 35 -0.83 20.58 -4.08
CA PHE A 35 0.17 19.56 -4.37
C PHE A 35 1.59 20.11 -4.24
N ASP A 36 1.85 21.33 -4.71
CA ASP A 36 3.16 21.99 -4.57
C ASP A 36 3.52 22.22 -3.10
N GLN A 37 2.56 22.70 -2.29
CA GLN A 37 2.74 22.86 -0.85
C GLN A 37 2.99 21.51 -0.17
N ALA A 38 2.23 20.47 -0.53
CA ALA A 38 2.42 19.12 0.00
C ALA A 38 3.79 18.55 -0.37
N GLU A 39 4.25 18.77 -1.60
CA GLU A 39 5.55 18.31 -2.09
C GLU A 39 6.70 19.04 -1.39
N LYS A 40 6.57 20.36 -1.20
CA LYS A 40 7.54 21.14 -0.42
C LYS A 40 7.67 20.60 1.00
N ARG A 41 6.55 20.33 1.68
CA ARG A 41 6.55 19.71 3.01
C ARG A 41 7.17 18.32 3.02
N ARG A 42 6.91 17.50 1.99
CA ARG A 42 7.50 16.17 1.85
C ARG A 42 9.03 16.26 1.77
N LEU A 43 9.56 17.19 0.97
CA LEU A 43 11.00 17.42 0.82
C LEU A 43 11.64 17.92 2.13
N GLU A 44 11.01 18.88 2.82
CA GLU A 44 11.45 19.37 4.13
C GLU A 44 11.56 18.21 5.14
N LEU A 45 10.56 17.33 5.22
CA LEU A 45 10.57 16.20 6.15
C LEU A 45 11.61 15.14 5.82
N ILE A 46 11.93 14.95 4.54
CA ILE A 46 13.03 14.05 4.12
C ILE A 46 14.38 14.63 4.51
N GLN A 47 14.58 15.94 4.31
CA GLN A 47 15.82 16.62 4.74
C GLN A 47 16.01 16.56 6.26
N LEU A 48 14.92 16.59 7.02
CA LEU A 48 14.93 16.42 8.48
C LEU A 48 15.02 14.95 8.94
N GLU A 49 15.13 14.00 8.01
CA GLU A 49 15.12 12.55 8.27
C GLU A 49 13.87 12.03 9.04
N LEU A 50 12.81 12.83 9.07
CA LEU A 50 11.51 12.48 9.64
C LEU A 50 10.66 11.65 8.66
N LEU A 51 11.12 11.52 7.42
CA LEU A 51 10.59 10.62 6.40
C LEU A 51 11.76 10.03 5.59
N GLY A 52 11.58 8.82 5.05
CA GLY A 52 12.56 8.18 4.17
C GLY A 52 13.08 6.84 4.70
N PRO A 53 14.07 6.23 4.03
CA PRO A 53 14.57 4.90 4.36
C PRO A 53 15.23 4.80 5.74
N ASN A 54 15.73 5.92 6.26
CA ASN A 54 16.32 6.01 7.60
C ASN A 54 15.27 6.24 8.70
N PHE A 55 14.01 6.47 8.35
CA PHE A 55 12.94 6.70 9.31
C PHE A 55 12.54 5.40 10.01
N THR A 56 12.83 5.31 11.30
CA THR A 56 12.62 4.08 12.10
C THR A 56 11.40 4.15 13.03
N VAL A 57 10.72 5.30 13.11
CA VAL A 57 9.58 5.48 14.02
C VAL A 57 8.39 4.65 13.53
N LYS A 58 7.99 3.69 14.36
CA LYS A 58 6.79 2.88 14.13
C LYS A 58 5.61 3.54 14.81
N HIS A 59 4.49 3.64 14.09
CA HIS A 59 3.27 4.15 14.69
C HIS A 59 2.76 3.13 15.74
N PRO A 60 2.44 3.55 16.98
CA PRO A 60 2.07 2.62 18.06
C PRO A 60 0.80 1.80 17.77
N ARG A 61 -0.02 2.24 16.80
CA ARG A 61 -1.22 1.53 16.32
C ARG A 61 -1.03 0.86 14.96
N ALA A 62 0.19 0.81 14.43
CA ALA A 62 0.46 0.08 13.19
C ALA A 62 0.37 -1.43 13.45
N ILE A 63 -0.80 -2.00 13.19
CA ILE A 63 -1.02 -3.45 13.27
C ILE A 63 -0.40 -4.19 12.07
N PHE A 64 -0.21 -3.49 10.95
CA PHE A 64 0.45 -4.01 9.75
C PHE A 64 1.90 -3.54 9.73
N THR A 65 2.78 -4.27 10.42
CA THR A 65 4.21 -4.14 10.20
C THR A 65 4.62 -4.97 8.99
N SER A 66 5.64 -4.54 8.24
CA SER A 66 6.24 -5.37 7.21
C SER A 66 6.58 -6.75 7.77
N ARG A 67 6.03 -7.80 7.15
CA ARG A 67 6.34 -9.20 7.49
C ARG A 67 7.35 -9.71 6.49
N SER A 68 8.36 -10.45 6.95
CA SER A 68 9.35 -11.06 6.05
C SER A 68 8.66 -12.05 5.12
N LEU A 69 8.84 -11.89 3.81
CA LEU A 69 8.37 -12.82 2.80
C LEU A 69 9.21 -14.10 2.72
N ARG A 70 10.33 -14.18 3.47
CA ARG A 70 11.29 -15.29 3.38
C ARG A 70 10.63 -16.65 3.62
N SER A 71 9.71 -16.74 4.57
CA SER A 71 8.96 -17.98 4.85
C SER A 71 8.08 -18.40 3.69
N PHE A 72 7.39 -17.45 3.06
CA PHE A 72 6.57 -17.69 1.87
C PHE A 72 7.42 -18.09 0.67
N ILE A 73 8.53 -17.39 0.42
CA ILE A 73 9.48 -17.71 -0.65
C ILE A 73 10.05 -19.11 -0.44
N SER A 74 10.51 -19.44 0.76
CA SER A 74 11.00 -20.78 1.11
C SER A 74 9.96 -21.87 0.84
N LYS A 75 8.69 -21.62 1.18
CA LYS A 75 7.59 -22.56 0.96
C LYS A 75 7.33 -22.78 -0.53
N VAL A 76 7.28 -21.70 -1.32
CA VAL A 76 7.10 -21.79 -2.78
C VAL A 76 8.27 -22.52 -3.43
N SER A 77 9.51 -22.21 -3.04
CA SER A 77 10.70 -22.90 -3.54
C SER A 77 10.67 -24.40 -3.22
N SER A 78 10.24 -24.80 -2.01
CA SER A 78 10.10 -26.22 -1.67
C SER A 78 9.05 -26.96 -2.51
N ILE A 79 7.94 -26.28 -2.87
CA ILE A 79 6.87 -26.85 -3.69
C ILE A 79 7.33 -27.03 -5.14
N ASN A 80 8.06 -26.07 -5.70
CA ASN A 80 8.62 -26.19 -7.05
C ASN A 80 9.66 -27.31 -7.16
N SER A 81 10.41 -27.60 -6.10
CA SER A 81 11.35 -28.73 -6.08
C SER A 81 10.66 -30.10 -6.01
N THR A 82 9.39 -30.17 -5.59
CA THR A 82 8.67 -31.44 -5.38
C THR A 82 7.58 -31.76 -6.40
N SER A 83 7.31 -30.89 -7.38
CA SER A 83 6.13 -31.13 -8.22
C SER A 83 6.16 -30.49 -9.61
N SER A 84 6.24 -31.33 -10.63
CA SER A 84 5.56 -31.15 -11.92
C SER A 84 4.03 -31.37 -11.75
N LEU A 85 3.39 -30.60 -10.86
CA LEU A 85 1.94 -30.70 -10.61
C LEU A 85 1.24 -29.45 -11.11
N SER A 86 0.20 -29.68 -11.90
CA SER A 86 -0.69 -28.66 -12.45
C SER A 86 -1.22 -27.73 -11.36
N PHE A 87 -1.14 -26.43 -11.65
CA PHE A 87 -1.45 -25.34 -10.73
C PHE A 87 -2.97 -25.20 -10.54
N ASN A 88 -3.60 -26.13 -9.83
CA ASN A 88 -5.00 -26.04 -9.39
C ASN A 88 -5.10 -25.70 -7.89
N GLY A 89 -4.30 -24.73 -7.44
CA GLY A 89 -4.39 -24.17 -6.10
C GLY A 89 -5.00 -22.78 -6.17
N THR A 90 -6.24 -22.62 -5.69
CA THR A 90 -6.83 -21.30 -5.44
C THR A 90 -5.98 -20.57 -4.40
N PHE A 91 -5.11 -19.67 -4.85
CA PHE A 91 -4.49 -18.66 -4.00
C PHE A 91 -5.62 -17.79 -3.45
N ASN A 92 -6.00 -18.05 -2.21
CA ASN A 92 -6.93 -17.18 -1.52
C ASN A 92 -6.15 -15.92 -1.12
N LEU A 93 -6.13 -14.92 -2.01
CA LEU A 93 -5.46 -13.62 -1.85
C LEU A 93 -5.86 -12.91 -0.53
N LEU A 94 -6.98 -13.32 0.08
CA LEU A 94 -7.42 -12.88 1.40
C LEU A 94 -6.48 -13.26 2.56
N SER A 95 -5.62 -14.29 2.44
CA SER A 95 -4.72 -14.66 3.53
C SER A 95 -3.46 -13.79 3.62
N ILE A 96 -3.21 -12.94 2.62
CA ILE A 96 -2.04 -12.05 2.59
C ILE A 96 -2.33 -10.73 3.34
N PHE A 97 -3.61 -10.37 3.48
CA PHE A 97 -4.05 -9.09 4.05
C PHE A 97 -4.73 -9.20 5.44
N ARG A 98 -4.49 -10.28 6.19
CA ARG A 98 -4.90 -10.39 7.61
C ARG A 98 -3.76 -10.05 8.57
#